data_AF-A0A6C0IIK4-F1
#
_entry.id   AF-A0A6C0IIK4-F1
#
_cell.length_a   1.000
_cell.length_b   1.000
_cell.length_c   1.000
_cell.angle_alpha   90.00
_cell.angle_beta   90.00
_cell.angle_gamma   90.00
#
_symmetry.space_group_name_H-M   'P 1'
#
loop_
_entity.id
_entity.type
_entity.pdbx_description
1 polymer ?
#
loop_
_entity_poly.entity_id
_entity_poly.type
_entity_poly.pdbx_seq_one_letter_code
_entity_poly.pdbx_strand_id
1 'polypeptide(L)' 'MRRNEIDDFRSAFFDNVIRQEKEKENALKRLQKNCFHTFVLAESADHTMQHGICSKCQFVISKRIKPRVFN' A
#
# COMPACT_ATOMS: atom_id res chain seq x y z
N MET A 1 0.59 -28.99 -31.74
CA MET A 1 0.34 -27.57 -31.42
C MET A 1 1.61 -26.78 -31.73
N ARG A 2 1.56 -25.83 -32.67
CA ARG A 2 2.67 -24.87 -32.84
C ARG A 2 2.66 -23.92 -31.64
N ARG A 3 3.79 -23.75 -30.96
CA ARG A 3 3.93 -22.71 -29.93
C ARG A 3 3.77 -21.35 -30.60
N ASN A 4 2.93 -20.50 -30.02
CA ASN A 4 2.72 -19.14 -30.49
C ASN A 4 3.71 -18.23 -29.77
N GLU A 5 4.84 -17.96 -30.41
CA GLU A 5 5.93 -17.15 -29.87
C GLU A 5 5.47 -15.74 -29.44
N ILE A 6 4.39 -15.23 -30.05
CA ILE A 6 3.78 -13.95 -29.69
C ILE A 6 3.07 -14.03 -28.34
N ASP A 7 2.40 -15.15 -28.05
CA ASP A 7 1.71 -15.36 -26.77
C ASP A 7 2.73 -15.57 -25.65
N ASP A 8 3.85 -16.26 -25.93
CA ASP A 8 4.97 -16.41 -25.00
C ASP A 8 5.61 -15.05 -24.68
N PHE A 9 5.83 -14.20 -25.69
CA PHE A 9 6.34 -12.84 -25.49
C PHE A 9 5.38 -11.99 -24.64
N ARG A 10 4.08 -11.99 -24.97
CA ARG A 10 3.08 -11.22 -24.22
C ARG A 10 3.02 -11.65 -22.76
N SER A 11 3.02 -12.95 -22.51
CA SER A 11 3.00 -13.51 -21.16
C SER A 11 4.23 -13.05 -20.36
N ALA A 12 5.43 -13.21 -20.94
CA ALA A 12 6.67 -12.78 -20.30
C ALA A 12 6.72 -11.25 -20.05
N PHE A 13 6.18 -10.45 -20.98
CA PHE A 13 6.10 -9.01 -20.83
C PHE A 13 5.21 -8.61 -19.65
N PHE A 14 3.98 -9.15 -19.58
CA PHE A 14 3.05 -8.83 -18.50
C PHE A 14 3.56 -9.35 -17.15
N ASP A 15 4.16 -10.54 -17.11
CA ASP A 15 4.78 -11.07 -15.90
C ASP A 15 5.89 -10.15 -15.37
N ASN A 16 6.71 -9.60 -16.26
CA ASN A 16 7.76 -8.66 -15.88
C ASN A 16 7.18 -7.34 -15.34
N VAL A 17 6.15 -6.79 -15.99
CA VAL A 17 5.47 -5.57 -15.52
C VAL A 17 4.85 -5.80 -14.14
N ILE A 18 4.12 -6.90 -13.95
CA ILE A 18 3.49 -7.26 -12.67
C ILE A 18 4.56 -7.43 -11.59
N ARG A 19 5.69 -8.09 -11.91
CA ARG A 19 6.81 -8.26 -10.98
C ARG A 19 7.41 -6.91 -10.56
N GLN A 20 7.66 -6.02 -11.52
CA GLN A 20 8.22 -4.69 -11.22
C GLN A 20 7.30 -3.86 -10.34
N GLU A 21 5.99 -3.86 -10.61
CA GLU A 21 5.03 -3.13 -9.78
C GLU A 21 4.94 -3.71 -8.37
N LYS A 22 4.97 -5.05 -8.22
CA LYS A 22 5.05 -5.69 -6.90
C LYS A 22 6.32 -5.34 -6.14
N GLU A 23 7.46 -5.27 -6.82
CA GLU A 23 8.74 -4.86 -6.22
C GLU A 23 8.69 -3.42 -5.71
N LYS A 24 8.13 -2.49 -6.50
CA LYS A 24 7.92 -1.10 -6.09
C LYS A 24 6.97 -1.00 -4.90
N GLU A 25 5.84 -1.70 -4.93
CA GLU A 25 4.88 -1.72 -3.82
C GLU A 25 5.54 -2.23 -2.53
N ASN A 26 6.30 -3.32 -2.62
CA ASN A 26 7.03 -3.88 -1.48
C ASN A 26 8.11 -2.93 -0.95
N ALA A 27 8.81 -2.20 -1.83
CA ALA A 27 9.77 -1.19 -1.43
C ALA A 27 9.09 -0.05 -0.65
N LEU A 28 7.94 0.45 -1.12
CA LEU A 28 7.15 1.46 -0.41
C LEU A 28 6.65 0.95 0.94
N LYS A 29 6.15 -0.28 1.02
CA LYS A 29 5.73 -0.90 2.29
C LYS A 29 6.89 -1.01 3.28
N ARG A 30 8.10 -1.35 2.81
CA ARG A 30 9.31 -1.40 3.66
C ARG A 30 9.70 -0.01 4.15
N LEU A 31 9.67 1.01 3.28
CA LEU A 31 9.93 2.40 3.67
C LEU A 31 8.93 2.90 4.70
N GLN A 32 7.64 2.59 4.53
CA GLN A 32 6.60 2.92 5.49
C GLN A 32 6.80 2.20 6.83
N LYS A 33 7.11 0.89 6.81
CA LYS A 33 7.39 0.11 8.03
C LYS A 33 8.59 0.66 8.82
N ASN A 34 9.59 1.18 8.11
CA ASN A 34 10.79 1.76 8.70
C ASN A 34 10.68 3.28 8.92
N CYS A 35 9.48 3.85 8.78
CA CYS A 35 9.25 5.26 9.04
C CYS A 35 9.00 5.48 10.54
N PHE A 36 10.02 6.01 11.23
CA PHE A 36 9.95 6.36 12.66
C PHE A 36 9.53 7.81 12.93
N HIS A 37 8.99 8.49 11.93
CA HIS A 37 8.56 9.88 12.05
C HIS A 37 7.21 10.01 12.75
N THR A 38 6.95 11.18 13.32
CA THR A 38 5.67 11.52 13.93
C THR A 38 4.56 11.56 12.87
N PHE A 39 3.46 10.87 13.15
CA PHE A 39 2.25 10.93 12.34
C PHE A 39 1.27 11.94 12.94
N VAL A 40 0.76 12.83 12.11
CA VAL A 40 -0.35 13.73 12.48
C VAL A 40 -1.64 12.96 12.26
N LEU A 41 -2.41 12.75 13.33
CA LEU A 41 -3.67 12.02 13.27
C LEU A 41 -4.78 12.94 12.76
N ALA A 42 -5.56 12.46 11.81
CA ALA A 42 -6.78 13.07 11.31
C ALA A 42 -7.94 12.08 11.52
N GLU A 43 -9.00 12.54 12.16
CA GLU A 43 -10.22 11.74 12.30
C GLU A 43 -10.98 11.73 10.97
N SER A 44 -11.55 10.57 10.64
CA SER A 44 -12.45 10.47 9.50
C SER A 44 -13.83 11.05 9.85
N ALA A 45 -14.55 11.55 8.85
CA ALA A 45 -15.87 12.16 9.01
C ALA A 45 -16.92 11.21 9.62
N ASP A 46 -16.73 9.90 9.46
CA ASP A 46 -17.60 8.86 10.00
C ASP A 46 -17.15 8.35 11.38
N HIS A 47 -16.06 8.89 11.95
CA HIS A 47 -15.44 8.48 13.22
C HIS A 47 -15.14 6.97 13.34
N THR A 48 -15.18 6.22 12.24
CA THR A 48 -14.87 4.78 12.24
C THR A 48 -13.40 4.51 11.92
N MET A 49 -12.73 5.48 11.30
CA MET A 49 -11.35 5.40 10.86
C MET A 49 -10.53 6.56 11.45
N GLN A 50 -9.31 6.24 11.82
CA GLN A 50 -8.28 7.21 12.14
C GLN A 50 -7.24 7.17 11.04
N HIS A 51 -7.07 8.30 10.35
CA HIS A 51 -5.99 8.49 9.41
C HIS A 51 -4.80 9.11 10.14
N GLY A 52 -3.58 8.80 9.71
CA GLY A 52 -2.36 9.41 10.20
C GLY A 52 -1.45 9.71 9.04
N ILE A 53 -0.99 10.95 8.91
CA ILE A 53 -0.09 11.35 7.83
C ILE A 53 1.29 11.61 8.44
N CYS A 54 2.31 10.94 7.91
CA CYS A 54 3.69 11.21 8.29
C CYS A 54 4.11 12.59 7.80
N SER A 55 4.54 13.47 8.70
CA SER A 55 4.90 14.86 8.38
C SER A 55 6.09 15.01 7.43
N LYS A 56 6.97 14.00 7.36
CA LYS A 56 8.17 14.03 6.50
C LYS A 56 8.04 13.21 5.22
N CYS A 57 7.36 12.06 5.31
CA CYS A 57 7.29 11.11 4.20
C CYS A 57 5.94 11.14 3.46
N GLN A 58 4.97 11.90 3.97
CA GLN A 58 3.60 12.00 3.42
C GLN A 58 2.86 10.64 3.31
N PHE A 59 3.36 9.61 3.99
CA PHE A 59 2.68 8.32 4.05
C PHE A 59 1.44 8.41 4.92
N VAL A 60 0.33 7.90 4.39
CA VAL A 60 -0.93 7.80 5.10
C VAL A 60 -1.06 6.40 5.70
N ILE A 61 -1.32 6.34 7.00
CA ILE A 61 -1.78 5.14 7.71
C ILE A 61 -3.25 5.30 8.02
N SER A 62 -4.01 4.22 7.93
CA SER A 62 -5.43 4.21 8.31
C SER A 62 -5.64 3.06 9.29
N LYS A 63 -6.24 3.35 10.44
CA LYS A 63 -6.57 2.35 11.45
C LYS A 63 -8.05 2.46 11.82
N ARG A 64 -8.73 1.32 11.89
CA ARG A 64 -10.10 1.28 12.37
C ARG A 64 -10.13 1.56 13.87
N ILE A 65 -10.96 2.51 14.28
CA ILE A 65 -11.16 2.81 15.70
C ILE A 65 -12.16 1.77 16.23
N LYS A 66 -11.81 1.09 17.33
CA LYS A 66 -12.81 0.28 18.05
C LYS A 66 -13.75 1.25 18.77
N PRO A 67 -15.09 1.11 18.63
CA PRO A 67 -16.00 1.94 19.40
C PRO A 67 -15.70 1.74 20.88
N ARG A 68 -15.46 2.85 21.61
CA ARG A 68 -15.38 2.80 23.08
C ARG A 68 -16.77 2.48 23.58
N VAL A 69 -17.00 1.24 23.99
CA VAL A 69 -18.18 0.88 24.78
C VAL A 69 -17.95 1.51 26.16
N PHE A 70 -18.62 2.62 26.44
CA PHE A 70 -18.69 3.15 27.79
C PHE A 70 -19.62 2.23 28.58
N ASN A 71 -19.09 1.65 29.66
CA ASN A 71 -19.80 0.77 30.59
C ASN A 71 -20.89 1.54 31.34
#